data_AF-K6TVJ5-F1
#
_entry.id   AF-K6TVJ5-F1
#
_cell.length_a   1.000
_cell.length_b   1.000
_cell.length_c   1.000
_cell.angle_alpha   90.00
_cell.angle_beta   90.00
_cell.angle_gamma   90.00
#
_symmetry.space_group_name_H-M   'P 1'
#
loop_
_entity.id
_entity.type
_entity.pdbx_description
1 polymer ?
#
loop_
_entity_poly.entity_id
_entity_poly.type
_entity_poly.pdbx_seq_one_letter_code
_entity_poly.pdbx_strand_id
1 'polypeptide(L)'
;MKKIIISLISLLILFSLVGYSSFTKGILNAYNDSVKYAGINMKEIKEDKAYNSSGEEIGQRCSVTYNPDKITDESLSNFYKDKIKDSGYRYYTLINSKDKTQGIVSIACVNVLIFAEIDDKGSIVKATRNFEVK
;
A
#
# COMPACT_ATOMS: atom_id res chain seq x y z
N MET A 1 3.95 -30.56 45.33
CA MET A 1 3.35 -29.24 45.02
C MET A 1 4.36 -28.14 44.63
N LYS A 2 5.59 -28.09 45.17
CA LYS A 2 6.60 -27.05 44.80
C LYS A 2 7.10 -27.11 43.34
N LYS A 3 7.16 -28.28 42.70
CA LYS A 3 7.71 -28.44 41.33
C LYS A 3 6.78 -27.92 40.20
N ILE A 4 5.47 -27.88 40.43
CA ILE A 4 4.49 -27.44 39.42
C ILE A 4 4.45 -25.91 39.33
N ILE A 5 4.60 -25.22 40.46
CA ILE A 5 4.55 -23.75 40.53
C ILE A 5 5.75 -23.12 39.81
N ILE A 6 6.94 -23.72 39.91
CA ILE A 6 8.16 -23.23 39.23
C ILE A 6 8.03 -23.38 37.71
N SER A 7 7.43 -24.47 37.23
CA SER A 7 7.21 -24.71 35.80
C SER A 7 6.25 -23.70 35.18
N LEU A 8 5.25 -23.21 35.93
CA LEU A 8 4.27 -22.22 35.45
C LEU A 8 4.88 -20.82 35.35
N ILE A 9 5.72 -20.44 36.31
CA ILE A 9 6.41 -19.14 36.34
C ILE A 9 7.45 -19.05 35.21
N SER A 10 8.18 -20.14 34.94
CA SER A 10 9.15 -20.17 33.84
C SER A 10 8.48 -20.07 32.45
N LEU A 11 7.29 -20.66 32.27
CA LEU A 11 6.53 -20.56 31.02
C LEU A 11 6.05 -19.12 30.75
N LEU A 12 5.65 -18.40 31.81
CA LEU A 12 5.17 -17.02 31.74
C LEU A 12 6.30 -16.02 31.40
N ILE A 13 7.52 -16.27 31.88
CA ILE A 13 8.71 -15.47 31.57
C ILE A 13 9.18 -15.71 30.12
N LEU A 14 9.02 -16.93 29.60
CA LEU A 14 9.33 -17.24 28.20
C LEU A 14 8.33 -16.59 27.22
N PHE A 15 7.05 -16.51 27.57
CA PHE A 15 6.06 -15.76 26.78
C PHE A 15 6.28 -14.24 26.83
N SER A 16 6.75 -13.69 27.96
CA SER A 16 7.00 -12.26 28.08
C SER A 16 8.26 -11.79 27.36
N LEU A 17 9.32 -12.60 27.25
CA LEU A 17 10.53 -12.20 26.51
C LEU A 17 10.41 -12.35 24.99
N VAL A 18 9.79 -13.43 24.50
CA VAL A 18 9.74 -13.71 23.06
C VAL A 18 8.56 -12.98 22.38
N GLY A 19 7.44 -12.77 23.09
CA GLY A 19 6.25 -12.12 22.54
C GLY A 19 6.30 -10.59 22.47
N TYR A 20 6.97 -9.93 23.43
CA TYR A 20 6.96 -8.46 23.51
C TYR A 20 7.71 -7.78 22.36
N SER A 21 8.84 -8.32 21.93
CA SER A 21 9.69 -7.68 20.93
C SER A 21 9.08 -7.68 19.53
N SER A 22 8.34 -8.73 19.15
CA SER A 22 7.63 -8.81 17.88
C SER A 22 6.32 -8.01 17.87
N PHE A 23 5.57 -8.02 18.97
CA PHE A 23 4.31 -7.28 19.08
C PHE A 23 4.53 -5.76 19.07
N THR A 24 5.54 -5.28 19.80
CA THR A 24 5.90 -3.84 19.84
C THR A 24 6.40 -3.35 18.48
N LYS A 25 7.21 -4.14 17.77
CA LYS A 25 7.64 -3.84 16.39
C LYS A 25 6.46 -3.76 15.42
N GLY A 26 5.50 -4.67 15.53
CA GLY A 26 4.31 -4.67 14.68
C GLY A 26 3.45 -3.40 14.85
N ILE A 27 3.24 -2.96 16.09
CA ILE A 27 2.50 -1.72 16.39
C ILE A 27 3.26 -0.49 15.91
N LEU A 28 4.58 -0.43 16.17
CA LEU A 28 5.40 0.71 15.76
C LEU A 28 5.44 0.85 14.23
N ASN A 29 5.57 -0.26 13.51
CA ASN A 29 5.54 -0.25 12.04
C ASN A 29 4.17 0.20 11.51
N ALA A 30 3.07 -0.30 12.08
CA ALA A 30 1.73 0.12 11.69
C ALA A 30 1.50 1.63 11.93
N TYR A 31 2.02 2.16 13.04
CA TYR A 31 1.97 3.60 13.34
C TYR A 31 2.78 4.40 12.32
N ASN A 32 4.04 4.01 12.09
CA ASN A 32 4.91 4.67 11.11
C ASN A 32 4.31 4.65 9.71
N ASP A 33 3.72 3.53 9.29
CA ASP A 33 3.05 3.41 7.99
C ASP A 33 1.80 4.30 7.91
N SER A 34 1.02 4.42 8.99
CA SER A 34 -0.18 5.26 9.03
C SER A 34 0.13 6.76 8.88
N VAL A 35 1.31 7.18 9.32
CA VAL A 35 1.80 8.56 9.16
C VAL A 35 2.46 8.74 7.80
N LYS A 36 3.37 7.83 7.42
CA LYS A 36 4.16 7.89 6.19
C LYS A 36 3.30 7.82 4.94
N TYR A 37 2.26 6.98 4.95
CA TYR A 37 1.33 6.78 3.85
C TYR A 37 -0.06 7.32 4.20
N ALA A 38 -0.12 8.48 4.87
CA ALA A 38 -1.37 9.10 5.27
C ALA A 38 -2.37 9.15 4.10
N GLY A 39 -3.59 8.67 4.37
CA GLY A 39 -4.66 8.58 3.39
C GLY A 39 -4.60 7.36 2.46
N ILE A 40 -3.53 6.58 2.37
CA ILE A 40 -3.43 5.39 1.50
C ILE A 40 -3.73 4.13 2.30
N ASN A 41 -4.63 3.27 1.81
CA ASN A 41 -5.00 2.04 2.50
C ASN A 41 -4.01 0.91 2.22
N MET A 42 -2.91 0.90 2.97
CA MET A 42 -1.83 -0.09 2.83
C MET A 42 -2.27 -1.56 3.02
N LYS A 43 -3.41 -1.81 3.65
CA LYS A 43 -3.95 -3.16 3.86
C LYS A 43 -4.75 -3.67 2.66
N GLU A 44 -5.08 -2.80 1.71
CA GLU A 44 -5.91 -3.09 0.54
C GLU A 44 -5.14 -2.95 -0.78
N ILE A 45 -3.83 -3.19 -0.76
CA ILE A 45 -3.07 -3.34 -2.00
C ILE A 45 -3.51 -4.65 -2.66
N LYS A 46 -4.04 -4.55 -3.87
CA LYS A 46 -4.51 -5.68 -4.68
C LYS A 46 -3.68 -5.79 -5.93
N GLU A 47 -3.08 -6.96 -6.11
CA GLU A 47 -2.40 -7.34 -7.34
C GLU A 47 -3.40 -8.01 -8.29
N ASP A 48 -3.25 -7.73 -9.58
CA ASP A 48 -4.07 -8.30 -10.63
C ASP A 48 -3.24 -8.46 -11.90
N LYS A 49 -3.76 -9.21 -12.86
CA LYS A 49 -3.12 -9.39 -14.17
C LYS A 49 -3.38 -8.17 -15.04
N ALA A 50 -2.37 -7.74 -15.77
CA ALA A 50 -2.48 -6.73 -16.80
C ALA A 50 -2.62 -7.41 -18.16
N TYR A 51 -3.62 -7.00 -18.94
CA TYR A 51 -3.88 -7.54 -20.27
C TYR A 51 -3.72 -6.45 -21.34
N ASN A 52 -3.25 -6.83 -22.53
CA ASN A 52 -3.29 -5.95 -23.71
C ASN A 52 -4.70 -5.94 -24.35
N SER A 53 -4.87 -5.17 -25.43
CA SER A 53 -6.12 -5.09 -26.17
C SER A 53 -6.56 -6.40 -26.82
N SER A 54 -5.63 -7.33 -27.05
CA SER A 54 -5.89 -8.67 -27.56
C SER A 54 -6.28 -9.67 -26.48
N GLY A 55 -6.25 -9.27 -25.19
CA GLY A 55 -6.54 -10.13 -24.05
C GLY A 55 -5.37 -11.01 -23.60
N GLU A 56 -4.15 -10.75 -24.10
CA GLU A 56 -2.95 -11.46 -23.65
C GLU A 56 -2.40 -10.83 -22.37
N GLU A 57 -1.95 -11.65 -21.43
CA GLU A 57 -1.32 -11.19 -20.19
C GLU A 57 0.05 -10.57 -20.51
N ILE A 58 0.21 -9.30 -20.17
CA ILE A 58 1.43 -8.50 -20.43
C ILE A 58 2.19 -8.12 -19.15
N GLY A 59 1.79 -8.70 -18.02
CA GLY A 59 2.42 -8.50 -16.71
C GLY A 59 1.39 -8.33 -15.60
N GLN A 60 1.81 -7.68 -14.53
CA GLN A 60 0.98 -7.43 -13.35
C GLN A 60 0.66 -5.95 -13.19
N ARG A 61 -0.44 -5.68 -12.50
CA ARG A 61 -0.89 -4.35 -12.10
C ARG A 61 -1.24 -4.36 -10.61
N CYS A 62 -1.16 -3.19 -10.00
CA CYS A 62 -1.57 -3.02 -8.61
C CYS A 62 -2.63 -1.93 -8.49
N SER A 63 -3.55 -2.13 -7.55
CA SER A 63 -4.52 -1.12 -7.15
C SER A 63 -4.57 -0.97 -5.64
N VAL A 64 -4.82 0.24 -5.16
CA VAL A 64 -5.01 0.54 -3.73
C VAL A 64 -6.01 1.67 -3.57
N THR A 65 -6.79 1.67 -2.50
CA THR A 65 -7.72 2.76 -2.21
C THR A 65 -7.02 3.88 -1.45
N TYR A 66 -7.34 5.15 -1.75
CA TYR A 66 -6.91 6.30 -0.95
C TYR A 66 -8.06 7.21 -0.54
N ASN A 67 -7.95 7.85 0.62
CA ASN A 67 -8.85 8.88 1.10
C ASN A 67 -8.37 10.26 0.63
N PRO A 68 -9.16 10.97 -0.22
CA PRO A 68 -8.75 12.25 -0.78
C PRO A 68 -8.65 13.38 0.25
N ASP A 69 -9.29 13.28 1.42
CA ASP A 69 -9.20 14.31 2.47
C ASP A 69 -7.93 14.19 3.31
N LYS A 70 -7.26 13.04 3.25
CA LYS A 70 -6.12 12.71 4.13
C LYS A 70 -4.80 12.57 3.38
N ILE A 71 -4.86 12.31 2.08
CA ILE A 71 -3.67 12.12 1.27
C ILE A 71 -2.89 13.43 1.13
N THR A 72 -1.56 13.32 1.15
CA THR A 72 -0.65 14.44 0.96
C THR A 72 0.33 14.14 -0.16
N ASP A 73 0.93 15.18 -0.75
CA ASP A 73 1.99 15.04 -1.75
C ASP A 73 3.22 14.29 -1.19
N GLU A 74 3.51 14.46 0.09
CA GLU A 74 4.57 13.71 0.79
C GLU A 74 4.23 12.22 0.88
N SER A 75 3.00 11.88 1.29
CA SER A 75 2.55 10.49 1.35
C SER A 75 2.54 9.83 -0.02
N LEU A 76 2.16 10.56 -1.07
CA LEU A 76 2.26 10.10 -2.46
C LEU A 76 3.70 9.84 -2.89
N SER A 77 4.61 10.76 -2.57
CA SER A 77 6.03 10.64 -2.88
C SER A 77 6.67 9.45 -2.17
N ASN A 78 6.37 9.28 -0.87
CA ASN A 78 6.82 8.15 -0.08
C ASN A 78 6.29 6.83 -0.65
N PHE A 79 4.98 6.77 -0.89
CA PHE A 79 4.36 5.58 -1.47
C PHE A 79 4.96 5.21 -2.83
N TYR A 80 5.19 6.19 -3.70
CA TYR A 80 5.88 5.94 -4.96
C TYR A 80 7.26 5.34 -4.73
N LYS A 81 8.10 5.98 -3.90
CA LYS A 81 9.49 5.54 -3.67
C LYS A 81 9.58 4.14 -3.06
N ASP A 82 8.66 3.78 -2.19
CA ASP A 82 8.72 2.52 -1.44
C ASP A 82 7.93 1.37 -2.07
N LYS A 83 6.89 1.66 -2.88
CA LYS A 83 5.92 0.65 -3.35
C LYS A 83 5.76 0.59 -4.87
N ILE A 84 6.03 1.68 -5.58
CA ILE A 84 5.81 1.76 -7.03
C ILE A 84 7.13 1.69 -7.77
N LYS A 85 8.11 2.49 -7.34
CA LYS A 85 9.43 2.57 -7.94
C LYS A 85 10.07 1.18 -7.93
N ASP A 86 10.61 0.78 -9.07
CA ASP A 86 11.32 -0.49 -9.26
C ASP A 86 10.47 -1.75 -8.95
N SER A 87 9.15 -1.63 -8.84
CA SER A 87 8.24 -2.75 -8.53
C SER A 87 8.08 -3.76 -9.68
N GLY A 88 8.41 -3.37 -10.91
CA GLY A 88 8.23 -4.21 -12.10
C GLY A 88 6.79 -4.31 -12.61
N TYR A 89 5.82 -3.65 -11.96
CA TYR A 89 4.44 -3.62 -12.43
C TYR A 89 4.28 -2.78 -13.70
N ARG A 90 3.26 -3.10 -14.51
CA ARG A 90 2.94 -2.36 -15.73
C ARG A 90 2.27 -1.02 -15.42
N TYR A 91 1.45 -0.98 -14.38
CA TYR A 91 0.86 0.24 -13.86
C TYR A 91 0.39 0.04 -12.42
N TYR A 92 0.29 1.16 -11.71
CA TYR A 92 -0.19 1.22 -10.33
C TYR A 92 -1.31 2.26 -10.23
N THR A 93 -2.47 1.88 -9.68
CA THR A 93 -3.64 2.77 -9.59
C THR A 93 -4.06 2.98 -8.13
N LEU A 94 -4.00 4.22 -7.67
CA LEU A 94 -4.62 4.64 -6.42
C LEU A 94 -6.05 5.12 -6.72
N ILE A 95 -7.06 4.44 -6.18
CA ILE A 95 -8.49 4.70 -6.43
C ILE A 95 -9.04 5.57 -5.30
N ASN A 96 -9.71 6.66 -5.64
CA ASN A 96 -10.31 7.55 -4.66
C ASN A 96 -11.47 6.85 -3.93
N SER A 97 -11.42 6.83 -2.60
CA SER A 97 -12.40 6.15 -1.75
C SER A 97 -13.79 6.78 -1.79
N LYS A 98 -13.88 8.08 -2.13
CA LYS A 98 -15.15 8.82 -2.22
C LYS A 98 -15.76 8.78 -3.61
N ASP A 99 -14.93 8.73 -4.64
CA ASP A 99 -15.35 8.68 -6.03
C ASP A 99 -14.45 7.72 -6.81
N LYS A 100 -14.96 6.51 -7.06
CA LYS A 100 -14.20 5.45 -7.74
C LYS A 100 -13.90 5.74 -9.20
N THR A 101 -14.51 6.77 -9.78
CA THR A 101 -14.20 7.24 -11.14
C THR A 101 -12.95 8.12 -11.15
N GLN A 102 -12.40 8.47 -9.99
CA GLN A 102 -11.18 9.28 -9.87
C GLN A 102 -10.03 8.44 -9.32
N GLY A 103 -8.84 8.66 -9.85
CA GLY A 103 -7.64 7.97 -9.39
C GLY A 103 -6.34 8.70 -9.68
N ILE A 104 -5.26 8.15 -9.14
CA ILE A 104 -3.89 8.55 -9.38
C ILE A 104 -3.16 7.34 -9.96
N VAL A 105 -2.68 7.46 -11.19
CA VAL A 105 -2.12 6.34 -11.95
C VAL A 105 -0.65 6.56 -12.22
N SER A 106 0.18 5.57 -11.92
CA SER A 106 1.57 5.50 -12.37
C SER A 106 1.67 4.52 -13.52
N ILE A 107 1.85 5.01 -14.74
CA ILE A 107 2.03 4.17 -15.93
C ILE A 107 3.49 3.75 -16.02
N ALA A 108 3.74 2.46 -16.26
CA ALA A 108 5.08 1.87 -16.31
C ALA A 108 5.94 2.17 -15.07
N CYS A 109 5.29 2.54 -13.95
CA CYS A 109 5.94 2.87 -12.69
C CYS A 109 7.03 3.94 -12.80
N VAL A 110 6.90 4.88 -13.76
CA VAL A 110 7.81 6.03 -13.88
C VAL A 110 7.52 7.09 -12.82
N ASN A 111 8.43 8.05 -12.65
CA ASN A 111 8.37 9.10 -11.61
C ASN A 111 7.27 10.16 -11.83
N VAL A 112 6.25 9.83 -12.62
CA VAL A 112 5.09 10.68 -12.88
C VAL A 112 3.83 9.95 -12.42
N LEU A 113 3.09 10.61 -11.53
CA LEU A 113 1.76 10.20 -11.10
C LEU A 113 0.71 11.05 -11.83
N ILE A 114 -0.26 10.40 -12.46
CA ILE A 114 -1.28 11.06 -13.27
C ILE A 114 -2.60 11.05 -12.50
N PHE A 115 -3.09 12.22 -12.12
CA PHE A 115 -4.45 12.38 -11.60
C PHE A 115 -5.42 12.29 -12.78
N ALA A 116 -6.38 11.38 -12.72
CA ALA A 116 -7.23 11.06 -13.85
C ALA A 116 -8.63 10.58 -13.46
N GLU A 117 -9.56 10.74 -14.40
CA GLU A 117 -10.75 9.90 -14.47
C GLU A 117 -10.31 8.49 -14.89
N ILE A 118 -10.85 7.47 -14.22
CA ILE A 118 -10.53 6.06 -14.43
C ILE A 118 -11.78 5.22 -14.69
N ASP A 119 -11.61 4.12 -15.41
CA ASP A 119 -12.63 3.10 -15.60
C ASP A 119 -12.74 2.14 -14.39
N ASP A 120 -13.64 1.15 -14.49
CA ASP A 120 -13.85 0.11 -13.47
C ASP A 120 -12.62 -0.78 -13.24
N LYS A 121 -11.70 -0.81 -14.21
CA LYS A 121 -10.41 -1.49 -14.11
C LYS A 121 -9.33 -0.57 -13.55
N GLY A 122 -9.57 0.72 -13.34
CA GLY A 122 -8.53 1.65 -12.89
C GLY A 122 -7.57 2.09 -14.00
N SER A 123 -7.99 1.96 -15.26
CA SER A 123 -7.29 2.50 -16.44
C SER A 123 -7.69 3.95 -16.65
N ILE A 124 -6.78 4.77 -17.19
CA ILE A 124 -7.06 6.20 -17.46
C ILE A 124 -8.08 6.33 -18.58
N VAL A 125 -9.18 7.03 -18.30
CA VAL A 125 -10.14 7.54 -19.29
C VAL A 125 -9.75 8.95 -19.72
N LYS A 126 -9.41 9.80 -18.75
CA LYS A 126 -9.05 11.21 -18.99
C LYS A 126 -8.05 11.73 -17.96
N ALA A 127 -6.89 12.16 -18.43
CA ALA A 127 -5.87 12.78 -17.56
C ALA A 127 -6.26 14.22 -17.21
N THR A 128 -6.06 14.58 -15.94
CA THR A 128 -6.34 15.93 -15.41
C THR A 128 -5.06 16.70 -15.13
N ARG A 129 -4.12 16.10 -14.38
CA ARG A 129 -2.83 16.73 -14.06
C ARG A 129 -1.76 15.70 -13.74
N ASN A 130 -0.50 16.11 -13.86
CA ASN A 130 0.66 15.30 -13.50
C ASN A 130 1.26 15.78 -12.18
N PHE A 131 1.83 14.84 -11.43
CA PHE A 131 2.67 15.07 -10.27
C PHE A 131 3.97 14.32 -10.45
N GLU A 132 5.06 15.07 -10.59
CA GLU A 132 6.40 14.50 -10.72
C GLU A 132 7.00 14.28 -9.33
N VAL A 133 7.38 13.04 -9.06
CA VAL A 133 8.05 12.68 -7.81
C VAL A 133 9.52 13.05 -7.93
N LYS A 134 9.95 13.98 -7.07
CA LYS A 134 11.35 14.43 -6.95
C LYS A 134 12.21 13.47 -6.13
#